data_AF-A0AA40SWT5-F1
#
_entry.id   AF-A0AA40SWT5-F1
#
_cell.length_a   1.000
_cell.length_b   1.000
_cell.length_c   1.000
_cell.angle_alpha   90.00
_cell.angle_beta   90.00
_cell.angle_gamma   90.00
#
_symmetry.space_group_name_H-M   'P 1'
#
loop_
_entity.id
_entity.type
_entity.pdbx_description
1 polymer ?
#
loop_
_entity_poly.entity_id
_entity_poly.type
_entity_poly.pdbx_seq_one_letter_code
_entity_poly.pdbx_strand_id
1 'polypeptide(L)'
;MTSTNINFSEQGISKFKNLDVDDRLVVLALLYNEIADEVPAIALEDVPNDNTANLVAQIQNLPQAEQLNALRQLLKNEGGETAIPIKEYAAMSTDCKLAFWYHLAQNLGTSIIGLPDDCIPSEKASEVLDLLETPNLEEIVTFLKQVV
;
A
#
# COMPACT_ATOMS: atom_id res chain seq x y z
N MET A 1 -6.99 12.69 27.08
CA MET A 1 -7.70 13.38 25.98
C MET A 1 -7.28 12.72 24.67
N THR A 2 -7.87 11.59 24.30
CA THR A 2 -7.49 10.83 23.07
C THR A 2 -8.69 10.10 22.46
N SER A 3 -9.87 10.73 22.48
CA SER A 3 -11.10 10.13 21.92
C SER A 3 -11.38 10.56 20.47
N THR A 4 -10.55 11.45 19.89
CA THR A 4 -10.75 11.95 18.53
C THR A 4 -10.06 11.08 17.46
N ASN A 5 -8.91 10.43 17.76
CA ASN A 5 -8.16 9.65 16.76
C ASN A 5 -8.78 8.30 16.38
N ILE A 6 -9.49 7.64 17.29
CA ILE A 6 -10.06 6.30 17.02
C ILE A 6 -11.11 6.37 15.88
N ASN A 7 -11.89 7.46 15.82
CA ASN A 7 -12.91 7.66 14.79
C ASN A 7 -12.32 7.83 13.39
N PHE A 8 -11.09 8.36 13.29
CA PHE A 8 -10.40 8.59 12.03
C PHE A 8 -9.96 7.27 11.40
N SER A 9 -9.16 6.49 12.16
CA SER A 9 -8.67 5.20 11.69
C SER A 9 -9.82 4.26 11.35
N GLU A 10 -10.86 4.16 12.17
CA GLU A 10 -12.01 3.27 11.89
C GLU A 10 -12.83 3.71 10.67
N GLN A 11 -13.08 5.01 10.48
CA GLN A 11 -13.77 5.51 9.29
C GLN A 11 -12.92 5.36 8.03
N GLY A 12 -11.64 5.73 8.09
CA GLY A 12 -10.70 5.57 7.00
C GLY A 12 -10.60 4.11 6.58
N ILE A 13 -10.42 3.19 7.53
CA ILE A 13 -10.31 1.75 7.25
C ILE A 13 -11.61 1.23 6.64
N SER A 14 -12.77 1.66 7.16
CA SER A 14 -14.07 1.25 6.65
C SER A 14 -14.31 1.76 5.22
N LYS A 15 -14.02 3.03 4.95
CA LYS A 15 -14.13 3.60 3.59
C LYS A 15 -13.15 2.91 2.64
N PHE A 16 -11.90 2.72 3.05
CA PHE A 16 -10.89 2.02 2.27
C PHE A 16 -11.29 0.58 1.94
N LYS A 17 -11.83 -0.16 2.90
CA LYS A 17 -12.37 -1.52 2.69
C LYS A 17 -13.63 -1.56 1.82
N ASN A 18 -14.30 -0.43 1.59
CA ASN A 18 -15.42 -0.32 0.66
C ASN A 18 -15.00 0.14 -0.75
N LEU A 19 -13.73 0.53 -0.95
CA LEU A 19 -13.18 0.85 -2.26
C LEU A 19 -12.96 -0.41 -3.08
N ASP A 20 -13.01 -0.26 -4.40
CA ASP A 20 -12.54 -1.26 -5.34
C ASP A 20 -11.03 -1.45 -5.21
N VAL A 21 -10.52 -2.63 -5.58
CA VAL A 21 -9.10 -2.95 -5.37
C VAL A 21 -8.18 -1.99 -6.11
N ASP A 22 -8.62 -1.50 -7.27
CA ASP A 22 -7.94 -0.49 -8.05
C ASP A 22 -7.87 0.85 -7.31
N ASP A 23 -9.00 1.35 -6.82
CA ASP A 23 -9.03 2.57 -6.01
C ASP A 23 -8.16 2.45 -4.75
N ARG A 24 -8.16 1.29 -4.09
CA ARG A 24 -7.28 1.05 -2.94
C ARG A 24 -5.80 1.14 -3.32
N LEU A 25 -5.41 0.58 -4.45
CA LEU A 25 -4.03 0.69 -4.95
C LEU A 25 -3.66 2.14 -5.24
N VAL A 26 -4.57 2.90 -5.86
CA VAL A 26 -4.38 4.33 -6.13
C VAL A 26 -4.18 5.11 -4.83
N VAL A 27 -5.06 4.91 -3.84
CA VAL A 27 -4.95 5.56 -2.53
C VAL A 27 -3.63 5.21 -1.86
N LEU A 28 -3.22 3.93 -1.84
CA LEU A 28 -1.94 3.50 -1.28
C LEU A 28 -0.77 4.19 -1.98
N ALA A 29 -0.74 4.16 -3.31
CA ALA A 29 0.34 4.77 -4.09
C ALA A 29 0.48 6.27 -3.83
N LEU A 30 -0.64 7.00 -3.77
CA LEU A 30 -0.65 8.43 -3.45
C LEU A 30 -0.20 8.69 -2.01
N LEU A 31 -0.72 7.95 -1.03
CA LEU A 31 -0.32 8.07 0.37
C LEU A 31 1.17 7.83 0.55
N TYR A 32 1.68 6.74 -0.03
CA TYR A 32 3.08 6.40 0.08
C TYR A 32 3.96 7.45 -0.57
N ASN A 33 3.54 8.05 -1.68
CA ASN A 33 4.27 9.15 -2.31
C ASN A 33 4.27 10.42 -1.45
N GLU A 34 3.17 10.71 -0.76
CA GLU A 34 3.05 11.85 0.15
C GLU A 34 3.95 11.67 1.39
N ILE A 35 3.88 10.50 2.04
CA ILE A 35 4.72 10.21 3.20
C ILE A 35 6.15 9.81 2.84
N ALA A 36 6.48 9.51 1.57
CA ALA A 36 7.85 9.11 1.19
C ALA A 36 8.86 10.25 1.36
N ASP A 37 8.41 11.51 1.29
CA ASP A 37 9.26 12.67 1.57
C ASP A 37 9.51 12.82 3.09
N GLU A 38 8.52 12.46 3.93
CA GLU A 38 8.58 12.56 5.39
C GLU A 38 9.14 11.31 6.09
N VAL A 39 8.98 10.12 5.52
CA VAL A 39 9.49 8.84 6.02
C VAL A 39 10.85 8.60 5.40
N PRO A 40 11.95 8.69 6.15
CA PRO A 40 13.24 8.34 5.59
C PRO A 40 13.24 6.82 5.29
N ALA A 41 13.49 6.43 4.05
CA ALA A 41 13.47 5.03 3.57
C ALA A 41 14.28 4.06 4.46
N ILE A 42 15.34 4.59 5.10
CA ILE A 42 16.18 3.93 6.11
C ILE A 42 15.42 3.41 7.35
N ALA A 43 14.24 3.94 7.70
CA ALA A 43 13.43 3.44 8.81
C ALA A 43 12.76 2.09 8.50
N LEU A 44 12.61 1.74 7.23
CA LEU A 44 12.00 0.48 6.78
C LEU A 44 13.02 -0.54 6.25
N GLU A 45 14.24 -0.10 5.90
CA GLU A 45 15.35 -0.98 5.50
C GLU A 45 15.85 -1.91 6.63
N ASP A 46 15.66 -1.53 7.90
CA ASP A 46 16.10 -2.32 9.07
C ASP A 46 15.16 -3.50 9.41
N VAL A 47 13.99 -3.59 8.76
CA VAL A 47 13.11 -4.74 8.92
C VAL A 47 13.76 -5.93 8.22
N PRO A 48 13.99 -7.09 8.86
CA PRO A 48 14.57 -8.25 8.19
C PRO A 48 13.69 -8.66 6.99
N ASN A 49 14.26 -8.53 5.79
CA ASN A 49 13.55 -8.26 4.53
C ASN A 49 13.76 -9.39 3.48
N ASP A 50 14.51 -10.46 3.74
CA ASP A 50 14.83 -11.45 2.68
C ASP A 50 13.60 -11.91 1.86
N ASN A 51 12.47 -12.13 2.52
CA ASN A 51 11.22 -12.47 1.83
C ASN A 51 10.53 -11.27 1.16
N THR A 52 10.53 -10.10 1.79
CA THR A 52 9.94 -8.86 1.24
C THR A 52 10.68 -8.44 -0.03
N ALA A 53 12.00 -8.38 0.00
CA ALA A 53 12.84 -7.93 -1.11
C ALA A 53 12.73 -8.90 -2.29
N ASN A 54 12.69 -10.20 -2.02
CA ASN A 54 12.48 -11.22 -3.03
C ASN A 54 11.10 -11.07 -3.70
N LEU A 55 10.03 -10.86 -2.91
CA LEU A 55 8.69 -10.60 -3.46
C LEU A 55 8.66 -9.33 -4.32
N VAL A 56 9.26 -8.23 -3.88
CA VAL A 56 9.36 -6.99 -4.67
C VAL A 56 10.12 -7.25 -5.98
N ALA A 57 11.27 -7.92 -5.92
CA ALA A 57 12.06 -8.24 -7.09
C ALA A 57 11.31 -9.16 -8.07
N GLN A 58 10.53 -10.12 -7.58
CA GLN A 58 9.68 -10.96 -8.44
C GLN A 58 8.65 -10.12 -9.19
N ILE A 59 7.98 -9.17 -8.52
CA ILE A 59 7.03 -8.27 -9.16
C ILE A 59 7.75 -7.35 -10.16
N GLN A 60 8.90 -6.79 -9.82
CA GLN A 60 9.69 -5.97 -10.74
C GLN A 60 10.10 -6.71 -12.01
N ASN A 61 10.33 -8.03 -11.92
CA ASN A 61 10.65 -8.88 -13.08
C ASN A 61 9.42 -9.27 -13.91
N LEU A 62 8.20 -9.11 -13.39
CA LEU A 62 6.97 -9.38 -14.15
C LEU A 62 6.70 -8.26 -15.16
N PRO A 63 6.04 -8.57 -16.29
CA PRO A 63 5.56 -7.55 -17.22
C PRO A 63 4.50 -6.67 -16.56
N GLN A 64 4.43 -5.38 -16.90
CA GLN A 64 3.52 -4.39 -16.29
C GLN A 64 2.05 -4.85 -16.17
N ALA A 65 1.55 -5.56 -17.17
CA ALA A 65 0.18 -6.10 -17.14
C ALA A 65 -0.01 -7.15 -16.03
N GLU A 66 1.00 -7.98 -15.76
CA GLU A 66 0.99 -8.96 -14.67
C GLU A 66 1.35 -8.32 -13.33
N GLN A 67 2.19 -7.29 -13.30
CA GLN A 67 2.49 -6.52 -12.08
C GLN A 67 1.20 -5.98 -11.46
N LEU A 68 0.38 -5.28 -12.25
CA LEU A 68 -0.88 -4.73 -11.75
C LEU A 68 -1.81 -5.85 -11.24
N ASN A 69 -1.91 -6.96 -11.96
CA ASN A 69 -2.72 -8.09 -11.53
C ASN A 69 -2.20 -8.73 -10.23
N ALA A 70 -0.88 -8.86 -10.08
CA ALA A 70 -0.27 -9.36 -8.86
C ALA A 70 -0.54 -8.43 -7.67
N LEU A 71 -0.39 -7.11 -7.83
CA LEU A 71 -0.69 -6.12 -6.80
C LEU A 71 -2.16 -6.16 -6.38
N ARG A 72 -3.08 -6.23 -7.36
CA ARG A 72 -4.53 -6.38 -7.11
C ARG A 72 -4.83 -7.63 -6.28
N GLN A 73 -4.18 -8.74 -6.58
CA GLN A 73 -4.41 -10.01 -5.88
C GLN A 73 -3.81 -10.03 -4.47
N LEU A 74 -2.61 -9.44 -4.30
CA LEU A 74 -1.99 -9.26 -2.98
C LEU A 74 -2.89 -8.42 -2.06
N LEU A 75 -3.45 -7.33 -2.59
CA LEU A 75 -4.30 -6.43 -1.82
C LEU A 75 -5.68 -7.03 -1.50
N LYS A 76 -6.23 -7.84 -2.41
CA LYS A 76 -7.44 -8.64 -2.15
C LYS A 76 -7.22 -9.71 -1.08
N ASN A 77 -5.97 -10.14 -0.87
CA ASN A 77 -5.62 -11.32 -0.08
C ASN A 77 -6.49 -12.55 -0.47
N GLU A 78 -6.93 -12.59 -1.73
CA GLU A 78 -7.63 -13.74 -2.28
C GLU A 78 -6.54 -14.75 -2.67
N GLY A 79 -6.44 -15.84 -1.90
CA GLY A 79 -5.53 -16.94 -2.18
C GLY A 79 -5.93 -17.67 -3.47
N GLY A 80 -5.64 -17.06 -4.61
CA GLY A 80 -5.77 -17.64 -5.94
C GLY A 80 -4.45 -18.21 -6.45
N GLU A 81 -4.52 -18.83 -7.63
CA GLU A 81 -3.33 -19.26 -8.39
C GLU A 81 -2.66 -18.03 -9.01
N THR A 82 -1.74 -17.41 -8.28
CA THR A 82 -0.94 -16.29 -8.77
C THR A 82 0.49 -16.67 -9.09
N ALA A 83 1.08 -15.93 -10.04
CA ALA A 83 2.51 -15.98 -10.33
C ALA A 83 3.39 -15.62 -9.12
N ILE A 84 2.86 -14.84 -8.17
CA ILE A 84 3.54 -14.43 -6.93
C ILE A 84 3.06 -15.29 -5.75
N PRO A 85 3.94 -15.68 -4.82
CA PRO A 85 3.54 -16.44 -3.64
C PRO A 85 2.75 -15.61 -2.63
N ILE A 86 1.44 -15.44 -2.87
CA ILE A 86 0.51 -14.74 -1.96
C ILE A 86 0.52 -15.37 -0.56
N LYS A 87 0.76 -16.67 -0.45
CA LYS A 87 0.88 -17.36 0.85
C LYS A 87 2.06 -16.85 1.67
N GLU A 88 3.17 -16.53 1.02
CA GLU A 88 4.33 -15.93 1.69
C GLU A 88 3.97 -14.52 2.14
N TYR A 89 3.36 -13.70 1.27
CA TYR A 89 2.87 -12.38 1.62
C TYR A 89 1.87 -12.39 2.80
N ALA A 90 0.91 -13.31 2.80
CA ALA A 90 -0.08 -13.45 3.85
C ALA A 90 0.54 -13.93 5.18
N ALA A 91 1.64 -14.67 5.14
CA ALA A 91 2.37 -15.14 6.32
C ALA A 91 3.31 -14.08 6.92
N MET A 92 3.54 -12.96 6.23
CA MET A 92 4.44 -11.89 6.69
C MET A 92 3.80 -11.04 7.78
N SER A 93 4.65 -10.54 8.68
CA SER A 93 4.26 -9.57 9.70
C SER A 93 3.83 -8.26 9.05
N THR A 94 2.97 -7.51 9.74
CA THR A 94 2.45 -6.23 9.28
C THR A 94 3.54 -5.23 8.90
N ASP A 95 4.63 -5.16 9.66
CA ASP A 95 5.78 -4.30 9.35
C ASP A 95 6.49 -4.71 8.05
N CYS A 96 6.63 -6.01 7.78
CA CYS A 96 7.21 -6.49 6.53
C CYS A 96 6.31 -6.20 5.32
N LYS A 97 4.98 -6.29 5.49
CA LYS A 97 4.01 -5.91 4.45
C LYS A 97 4.04 -4.42 4.18
N LEU A 98 4.15 -3.60 5.22
CA LEU A 98 4.28 -2.15 5.08
C LEU A 98 5.54 -1.80 4.30
N ALA A 99 6.68 -2.38 4.66
CA ALA A 99 7.96 -2.19 3.96
C ALA A 99 7.86 -2.66 2.49
N PHE A 100 7.18 -3.79 2.24
CA PHE A 100 6.93 -4.31 0.90
C PHE A 100 6.20 -3.29 0.01
N TRP A 101 5.06 -2.77 0.48
CA TRP A 101 4.30 -1.77 -0.28
C TRP A 101 5.06 -0.45 -0.44
N TYR A 102 5.84 -0.05 0.56
CA TYR A 102 6.71 1.12 0.48
C TYR A 102 7.78 0.99 -0.60
N HIS A 103 8.46 -0.17 -0.67
CA HIS A 103 9.45 -0.43 -1.72
C HIS A 103 8.80 -0.45 -3.11
N LEU A 104 7.60 -1.00 -3.25
CA LEU A 104 6.86 -0.93 -4.51
C LEU A 104 6.54 0.51 -4.90
N ALA A 105 6.03 1.30 -3.95
CA ALA A 105 5.69 2.70 -4.16
C ALA A 105 6.88 3.53 -4.62
N GLN A 106 8.05 3.35 -4.00
CA GLN A 106 9.29 4.01 -4.43
C GLN A 106 9.75 3.63 -5.84
N ASN A 107 9.35 2.46 -6.33
CA ASN A 107 9.69 1.99 -7.67
C ASN A 107 8.55 2.21 -8.69
N LEU A 108 7.47 2.92 -8.31
CA LEU A 108 6.39 3.29 -9.22
C LEU A 108 6.92 4.21 -10.33
N GLY A 109 6.57 3.89 -11.57
CA GLY A 109 6.99 4.66 -12.75
C GLY A 109 8.43 4.38 -13.21
N THR A 110 9.24 3.67 -12.43
CA THR A 110 10.59 3.26 -12.81
C THR A 110 10.66 1.77 -13.17
N SER A 111 10.39 0.89 -12.21
CA SER A 111 10.43 -0.58 -12.37
C SER A 111 9.09 -1.26 -12.10
N ILE A 112 8.18 -0.59 -11.39
CA ILE A 112 6.80 -0.99 -11.18
C ILE A 112 5.87 -0.09 -11.99
N ILE A 113 4.78 -0.64 -12.51
CA ILE A 113 3.71 0.13 -13.15
C ILE A 113 3.28 1.32 -12.28
N GLY A 114 3.54 2.53 -12.74
CA GLY A 114 3.14 3.77 -12.07
C GLY A 114 1.66 4.09 -12.30
N LEU A 115 1.14 5.01 -11.49
CA LEU A 115 -0.15 5.64 -11.80
C LEU A 115 0.01 6.46 -13.08
N PRO A 116 -0.94 6.38 -14.04
CA PRO A 116 -0.94 7.29 -15.17
C PRO A 116 -1.14 8.73 -14.67
N ASP A 117 -0.51 9.72 -15.30
CA ASP A 117 -0.63 11.13 -14.89
C ASP A 117 -2.07 11.66 -14.92
N ASP A 118 -2.95 11.02 -15.69
CA ASP A 118 -4.39 11.32 -15.79
C ASP A 118 -5.24 10.44 -14.84
N CYS A 119 -4.62 9.76 -13.87
CA CYS A 119 -5.34 8.94 -12.91
C CYS A 119 -6.15 9.82 -11.96
N ILE A 120 -7.45 9.91 -12.19
CA ILE A 120 -8.38 10.59 -11.29
C ILE A 120 -8.88 9.57 -10.25
N PRO A 121 -8.57 9.74 -8.95
CA PRO A 121 -9.15 8.91 -7.91
C PRO A 121 -10.68 9.03 -7.93
N SER A 122 -11.39 7.93 -7.66
CA SER A 122 -12.85 8.01 -7.53
C SER A 122 -13.27 8.95 -6.39
N GLU A 123 -14.53 9.38 -6.38
CA GLU A 123 -15.09 10.19 -5.28
C GLU A 123 -14.81 9.55 -3.92
N LYS A 124 -15.00 8.23 -3.81
CA LYS A 124 -14.72 7.48 -2.58
C LYS A 124 -13.24 7.47 -2.21
N ALA A 125 -12.35 7.32 -3.19
CA ALA A 125 -10.91 7.34 -2.96
C ALA A 125 -10.45 8.72 -2.50
N SER A 126 -10.98 9.78 -3.13
CA SER A 126 -10.75 11.17 -2.74
C SER A 126 -11.23 11.43 -1.32
N GLU A 127 -12.42 10.95 -0.94
CA GLU A 127 -12.90 11.07 0.45
C GLU A 127 -11.95 10.41 1.48
N VAL A 128 -11.27 9.33 1.11
CA VAL A 128 -10.29 8.66 1.98
C VAL A 128 -8.98 9.47 2.05
N LEU A 129 -8.56 10.07 0.93
CA LEU A 129 -7.37 10.93 0.87
C LEU A 129 -7.58 12.24 1.65
N ASP A 130 -8.71 12.93 1.48
CA ASP A 130 -9.10 14.11 2.27
C ASP A 130 -9.07 13.83 3.78
N LEU A 131 -9.52 12.64 4.16
CA LEU A 131 -9.44 12.13 5.51
C LEU A 131 -7.96 12.04 5.95
N LEU A 132 -7.09 11.48 5.10
CA LEU A 132 -5.66 11.23 5.37
C LEU A 132 -4.74 12.46 5.20
N GLU A 133 -5.21 13.58 4.67
CA GLU A 133 -4.47 14.87 4.59
C GLU A 133 -4.30 15.55 5.96
N THR A 134 -5.21 15.31 6.91
CA THR A 134 -5.22 15.94 8.23
C THR A 134 -4.32 15.26 9.30
N PRO A 135 -4.23 13.91 9.37
CA PRO A 135 -3.43 13.23 10.38
C PRO A 135 -1.91 13.43 10.21
N ASN A 136 -1.21 13.23 11.32
CA ASN A 136 0.24 13.17 11.40
C ASN A 136 0.77 11.78 10.95
N LEU A 137 2.04 11.74 10.51
CA LEU A 137 2.68 10.55 9.94
C LEU A 137 2.44 9.23 10.71
N GLU A 138 2.47 9.27 12.05
CA GLU A 138 2.23 8.08 12.89
C GLU A 138 0.84 7.47 12.71
N GLU A 139 -0.20 8.29 12.52
CA GLU A 139 -1.56 7.85 12.27
C GLU A 139 -1.69 7.28 10.85
N ILE A 140 -1.02 7.88 9.86
CA ILE A 140 -0.97 7.37 8.48
C ILE A 140 -0.29 6.00 8.46
N VAL A 141 0.86 5.84 9.12
CA VAL A 141 1.57 4.56 9.24
C VAL A 141 0.68 3.53 9.93
N THR A 142 -0.02 3.91 11.01
CA THR A 142 -0.95 3.02 11.72
C THR A 142 -2.09 2.58 10.82
N PHE A 143 -2.68 3.51 10.06
CA PHE A 143 -3.71 3.23 9.07
C PHE A 143 -3.22 2.24 8.00
N LEU A 144 -2.06 2.50 7.40
CA LEU A 144 -1.44 1.63 6.39
C LEU A 144 -1.24 0.21 6.94
N LYS A 145 -0.71 0.08 8.16
CA LYS A 145 -0.54 -1.20 8.85
C LYS A 145 -1.87 -1.96 9.04
N GLN A 146 -3.00 -1.27 9.15
CA GLN A 146 -4.31 -1.92 9.33
C GLN A 146 -4.97 -2.36 8.01
N VAL A 147 -4.56 -1.80 6.87
CA VAL A 147 -5.19 -2.07 5.56
C VAL A 147 -4.42 -3.06 4.68
N VAL A 148 -3.14 -3.35 4.99
CA VAL A 148 -2.25 -4.24 4.20
C VAL A 148 -2.14 -5.70 4.69
#